data_AF-A0A1L9Q2C2-F1
#
_entry.id   AF-A0A1L9Q2C2-F1
#
_cell.length_a   1.000
_cell.length_b   1.000
_cell.length_c   1.000
_cell.angle_alpha   90.00
_cell.angle_beta   90.00
_cell.angle_gamma   90.00
#
_symmetry.space_group_name_H-M   'P 1'
#
loop_
_entity.id
_entity.type
_entity.pdbx_description
1 polymer ?
#
loop_
_entity_poly.entity_id
_entity_poly.type
_entity_poly.pdbx_seq_one_letter_code
_entity_poly.pdbx_strand_id
1 'polypeptide(L)'
;MAHLALPPALAEVAALDFSSTSHGCDFEPYTKFESPEETTAWFRLYTGNDAADGSQFRIFGTTGAGDYIGFWLVQPEPEMPVTAQPVVYFGSEGELSVIARDLGDFLWMLANGSGPTEALEEPGRVTEPNEAFCAVAEKYAPGGGRATAEILAMAKKEYPGFARYVEELCR
;
A
#
# COMPACT_ATOMS: atom_id res chain seq x y z
N MET A 1 -0.87 19.80 13.51
CA MET A 1 -0.33 18.47 13.87
C MET A 1 -0.84 17.50 12.84
N ALA A 2 0.04 16.77 12.14
CA ALA A 2 -0.40 15.75 11.19
C ALA A 2 -1.17 14.65 11.92
N HIS A 3 -2.29 14.19 11.34
CA HIS A 3 -3.02 13.04 11.86
C HIS A 3 -2.27 11.77 11.45
N LEU A 4 -1.49 11.21 12.38
CA LEU A 4 -0.66 10.02 12.12
C LEU A 4 -1.37 8.70 12.46
N ALA A 5 -2.60 8.74 12.98
CA ALA A 5 -3.31 7.52 13.31
C ALA A 5 -3.70 6.75 12.04
N LEU A 6 -3.55 5.42 12.09
CA LEU A 6 -4.06 4.56 11.02
C LEU A 6 -5.59 4.54 11.05
N PRO A 7 -6.24 4.44 9.88
CA PRO A 7 -7.66 4.11 9.80
C PRO A 7 -7.95 2.80 10.55
N PRO A 8 -9.14 2.64 11.17
CA PRO A 8 -9.46 1.46 11.99
C PRO A 8 -9.19 0.11 11.31
N ALA A 9 -9.54 0.01 10.02
CA ALA A 9 -9.33 -1.22 9.25
C ALA A 9 -7.85 -1.57 9.07
N LEU A 10 -7.02 -0.56 8.79
CA LEU A 10 -5.58 -0.72 8.64
C LEU A 10 -4.90 -0.99 9.99
N ALA A 11 -5.35 -0.35 11.06
CA ALA A 11 -4.86 -0.62 12.41
C ALA A 11 -5.17 -2.06 12.85
N GLU A 12 -6.35 -2.57 12.51
CA GLU A 12 -6.77 -3.94 12.86
C GLU A 12 -5.99 -5.00 12.08
N VAL A 13 -5.81 -4.83 10.77
CA VAL A 13 -4.98 -5.77 9.98
C VAL A 13 -3.52 -5.71 10.40
N ALA A 14 -2.99 -4.52 10.73
CA ALA A 14 -1.61 -4.34 11.19
C ALA A 14 -1.30 -5.03 12.53
N ALA A 15 -2.34 -5.33 13.32
CA ALA A 15 -2.21 -6.04 14.59
C ALA A 15 -2.19 -7.57 14.42
N LEU A 16 -2.42 -8.09 13.20
CA LEU A 16 -2.29 -9.50 12.88
C LEU A 16 -0.81 -9.90 12.75
N ASP A 17 -0.56 -11.21 12.81
CA ASP A 17 0.80 -11.74 12.71
C ASP A 17 1.21 -11.92 11.24
N PHE A 18 2.17 -11.10 10.80
CA PHE A 18 2.85 -11.21 9.50
C PHE A 18 4.15 -12.03 9.57
N SER A 19 4.62 -12.40 10.77
CA SER A 19 5.93 -13.04 10.98
C SER A 19 5.96 -14.52 10.58
N SER A 20 4.80 -15.16 10.38
CA SER A 20 4.78 -16.52 9.87
C SER A 20 4.98 -16.49 8.35
N THR A 21 6.19 -16.86 7.93
CA THR A 21 6.55 -17.14 6.52
C THR A 21 5.61 -18.14 5.83
N SER A 22 4.73 -18.82 6.59
CA SER A 22 3.62 -19.63 6.10
C SER A 22 2.48 -18.87 5.42
N HIS A 23 2.42 -17.54 5.51
CA HIS A 23 1.39 -16.74 4.82
C HIS A 23 1.87 -16.15 3.49
N GLY A 24 3.16 -16.28 3.17
CA GLY A 24 3.70 -15.88 1.87
C GLY A 24 3.46 -14.41 1.51
N CYS A 25 3.44 -13.54 2.54
CA CYS A 25 3.18 -12.11 2.44
C CYS A 25 4.36 -11.37 3.11
N ASP A 26 5.30 -10.87 2.30
CA ASP A 26 6.36 -9.97 2.76
C ASP A 26 5.78 -8.56 2.97
N PHE A 27 5.22 -8.32 4.16
CA PHE A 27 4.70 -7.01 4.55
C PHE A 27 4.90 -6.78 6.05
N GLU A 28 5.51 -5.65 6.39
CA GLU A 28 5.74 -5.20 7.75
C GLU A 28 4.95 -3.91 8.01
N PRO A 29 3.73 -3.99 8.57
CA PRO A 29 2.91 -2.82 8.82
C PRO A 29 3.44 -1.98 9.97
N TYR A 30 3.28 -0.67 9.86
CA TYR A 30 3.55 0.27 10.95
C TYR A 30 2.36 0.35 11.90
N THR A 31 2.58 0.92 13.09
CA THR A 31 1.50 1.16 14.08
C THR A 31 0.82 2.52 13.92
N LYS A 32 1.39 3.39 13.08
CA LYS A 32 0.94 4.74 12.74
C LYS A 32 1.48 5.08 11.35
N PHE A 33 0.91 6.07 10.69
CA PHE A 33 1.54 6.63 9.51
C PHE A 33 2.93 7.19 9.86
N GLU A 34 3.87 7.00 8.94
CA GLU A 34 5.14 7.72 8.97
C GLU A 34 4.89 9.23 8.92
N SER A 35 5.76 10.02 9.56
CA SER A 35 5.58 11.47 9.56
C SER A 35 5.83 12.05 8.15
N PRO A 36 5.10 13.11 7.72
CA PRO A 36 5.35 13.76 6.44
C PRO A 36 6.81 14.23 6.27
N GLU A 37 7.48 14.57 7.37
CA GLU A 37 8.88 14.99 7.39
C GLU A 37 9.82 13.82 7.06
N GLU A 38 9.62 12.66 7.68
CA GLU A 38 10.37 11.43 7.37
C GLU A 38 10.10 10.97 5.94
N THR A 39 8.83 10.99 5.52
CA THR A 39 8.44 10.64 4.16
C THR A 39 9.07 11.55 3.12
N THR A 40 9.09 12.85 3.38
CA THR A 40 9.77 13.82 2.51
C THR A 40 11.28 13.58 2.48
N ALA A 41 11.89 13.20 3.61
CA ALA A 41 13.33 12.97 3.67
C ALA A 41 13.78 11.81 2.75
N TRP A 42 13.15 10.63 2.86
CA TRP A 42 13.53 9.51 1.99
C TRP A 42 13.07 9.73 0.54
N PHE A 43 11.93 10.39 0.31
CA PHE A 43 11.43 10.62 -1.06
C PHE A 43 12.36 11.53 -1.88
N ARG A 44 13.02 12.50 -1.24
CA ARG A 44 14.07 13.31 -1.88
C ARG A 44 15.29 12.50 -2.28
N LEU A 45 15.69 11.54 -1.43
CA LEU A 45 16.78 10.61 -1.76
C LEU A 45 16.38 9.69 -2.91
N TYR A 46 15.16 9.17 -2.87
CA TYR A 46 14.60 8.28 -3.90
C TYR A 46 14.55 8.96 -5.28
N THR A 47 14.14 10.21 -5.33
CA THR A 47 14.01 10.99 -6.58
C THR A 47 15.29 11.73 -6.99
N GLY A 48 16.31 11.81 -6.13
CA GLY A 48 17.46 12.68 -6.35
C GLY A 48 17.10 14.18 -6.36
N ASN A 49 15.92 14.56 -5.88
CA ASN A 49 15.38 15.91 -6.00
C ASN A 49 15.10 16.51 -4.62
N ASP A 50 15.96 17.43 -4.16
CA ASP A 50 15.81 18.13 -2.88
C ASP A 50 14.53 18.97 -2.74
N ALA A 51 13.90 19.33 -3.87
CA ALA A 51 12.64 20.07 -3.89
C ALA A 51 11.40 19.16 -3.90
N ALA A 52 11.57 17.83 -3.97
CA ALA A 52 10.46 16.90 -3.90
C ALA A 52 9.76 17.00 -2.54
N ASP A 53 8.43 16.88 -2.58
CA ASP A 53 7.55 16.87 -1.41
C ASP A 53 6.94 15.48 -1.27
N GLY A 54 7.24 14.80 -0.16
CA GLY A 54 6.71 13.48 0.16
C GLY A 54 5.37 13.53 0.89
N SER A 55 4.87 14.72 1.26
CA SER A 55 3.63 14.88 2.04
C SER A 55 2.34 14.43 1.30
N GLN A 56 2.47 14.12 0.01
CA GLN A 56 1.45 13.52 -0.85
C GLN A 56 1.34 12.00 -0.67
N PHE A 57 2.14 11.41 0.22
CA PHE A 57 2.03 10.02 0.63
C PHE A 57 1.68 9.88 2.11
N ARG A 58 1.00 8.79 2.46
CA ARG A 58 0.78 8.33 3.83
C ARG A 58 1.31 6.91 3.94
N ILE A 59 2.58 6.79 4.29
CA ILE A 59 3.28 5.50 4.39
C ILE A 59 2.84 4.78 5.65
N PHE A 60 2.51 3.50 5.51
CA PHE A 60 1.98 2.67 6.58
C PHE A 60 2.63 1.30 6.69
N GLY A 61 3.64 0.99 5.89
CA GLY A 61 4.40 -0.25 6.04
C GLY A 61 5.57 -0.34 5.07
N THR A 62 6.33 -1.41 5.25
CA THR A 62 7.52 -1.75 4.47
C THR A 62 7.55 -3.25 4.16
N THR A 63 8.64 -3.72 3.58
CA THR A 63 8.96 -5.13 3.32
C THR A 63 10.33 -5.44 3.91
N GLY A 64 10.71 -6.72 3.99
CA GLY A 64 12.06 -7.09 4.42
C GLY A 64 13.18 -6.51 3.54
N ALA A 65 12.87 -6.10 2.30
CA ALA A 65 13.81 -5.45 1.36
C ALA A 65 13.94 -3.93 1.57
N GLY A 66 13.09 -3.31 2.40
CA GLY A 66 13.08 -1.87 2.64
C GLY A 66 12.26 -1.07 1.62
N ASP A 67 11.24 -1.69 1.03
CA ASP A 67 10.28 -1.01 0.14
C ASP A 67 9.31 -0.15 0.97
N TYR A 68 8.59 0.78 0.34
CA TYR A 68 7.55 1.56 1.04
C TYR A 68 6.16 1.30 0.48
N ILE A 69 5.21 1.08 1.39
CA ILE A 69 3.79 0.94 1.09
C ILE A 69 3.03 2.07 1.76
N GLY A 70 2.19 2.75 0.98
CA GLY A 70 1.43 3.88 1.47
C GLY A 70 0.24 4.24 0.60
N PHE A 71 -0.57 5.18 1.08
CA PHE A 71 -1.57 5.83 0.22
C PHE A 71 -0.92 6.94 -0.60
N TRP A 72 -1.31 7.08 -1.86
CA TRP A 72 -1.05 8.26 -2.68
C TRP A 72 -2.27 9.18 -2.69
N LEU A 73 -2.11 10.39 -2.15
CA LEU A 73 -3.19 11.36 -2.00
C LEU A 73 -3.49 12.06 -3.32
N VAL A 74 -4.17 11.37 -4.24
CA VAL A 74 -4.56 11.91 -5.56
C VAL A 74 -5.59 13.03 -5.47
N GLN A 75 -6.33 13.09 -4.36
CA GLN A 75 -7.25 14.16 -4.02
C GLN A 75 -7.04 14.58 -2.56
N PRO A 76 -7.20 15.87 -2.20
CA PRO A 76 -7.12 16.29 -0.81
C PRO A 76 -8.29 15.75 0.03
N GLU A 77 -8.10 15.72 1.35
CA GLU A 77 -9.21 15.59 2.29
C GLU A 77 -9.90 16.97 2.51
N PRO A 78 -11.24 17.03 2.66
CA PRO A 78 -12.18 15.92 2.85
C PRO A 78 -12.80 15.35 1.56
N GLU A 79 -12.38 15.83 0.37
CA GLU A 79 -12.97 15.42 -0.92
C GLU A 79 -12.85 13.90 -1.16
N MET A 80 -11.74 13.31 -0.72
CA MET A 80 -11.57 11.86 -0.70
C MET A 80 -10.88 11.41 0.60
N PRO A 81 -11.53 10.55 1.40
CA PRO A 81 -10.91 10.04 2.63
C PRO A 81 -9.69 9.19 2.29
N VAL A 82 -8.69 9.17 3.19
CA VAL A 82 -7.45 8.41 2.98
C VAL A 82 -7.70 6.93 2.61
N THR A 83 -8.74 6.31 3.16
CA THR A 83 -9.09 4.90 2.89
C THR A 83 -9.63 4.66 1.47
N ALA A 84 -10.04 5.70 0.75
CA ALA A 84 -10.49 5.63 -0.65
C ALA A 84 -9.40 6.05 -1.64
N GLN A 85 -8.21 6.41 -1.16
CA GLN A 85 -7.06 6.75 -1.99
C GLN A 85 -6.34 5.47 -2.45
N PRO A 86 -5.67 5.49 -3.61
CA PRO A 86 -4.89 4.36 -4.08
C PRO A 86 -3.74 4.00 -3.13
N VAL A 87 -3.49 2.70 -2.98
CA VAL A 87 -2.31 2.17 -2.30
C VAL A 87 -1.20 1.98 -3.31
N VAL A 88 -0.04 2.54 -3.01
CA VAL A 88 1.15 2.53 -3.85
C VAL A 88 2.29 1.76 -3.21
N TYR A 89 3.18 1.29 -4.07
CA TYR A 89 4.40 0.58 -3.73
C TYR A 89 5.59 1.32 -4.34
N PHE A 90 6.61 1.56 -3.51
CA PHE A 90 7.93 2.05 -3.87
C PHE A 90 8.96 0.96 -3.59
N GLY A 91 9.41 0.28 -4.63
CA GLY A 91 10.47 -0.71 -4.57
C GLY A 91 11.82 -0.04 -4.31
N SER A 92 12.62 -0.67 -3.47
CA SER A 92 13.98 -0.26 -3.12
C SER A 92 14.93 -0.23 -4.33
N GLU A 93 14.64 -0.96 -5.41
CA GLU A 93 15.38 -0.95 -6.68
C GLU A 93 14.79 0.01 -7.73
N GLY A 94 13.75 0.78 -7.38
CA GLY A 94 13.15 1.80 -8.24
C GLY A 94 11.79 1.43 -8.82
N GLU A 95 11.23 0.27 -8.46
CA GLU A 95 9.89 -0.14 -8.91
C GLU A 95 8.81 0.78 -8.36
N LEU A 96 7.86 1.15 -9.22
CA LEU A 96 6.75 2.02 -8.86
C LEU A 96 5.45 1.41 -9.38
N SER A 97 4.48 1.18 -8.48
CA SER A 97 3.17 0.70 -8.88
C SER A 97 2.07 1.16 -7.95
N VAL A 98 0.86 1.28 -8.50
CA VAL A 98 -0.36 1.23 -7.69
C VAL A 98 -0.75 -0.24 -7.54
N ILE A 99 -0.95 -0.68 -6.30
CA ILE A 99 -1.24 -2.08 -5.96
C ILE A 99 -2.71 -2.31 -5.59
N ALA A 100 -3.39 -1.28 -5.09
CA ALA A 100 -4.83 -1.31 -4.83
C ALA A 100 -5.46 0.06 -5.10
N ARG A 101 -6.75 0.08 -5.45
CA ARG A 101 -7.49 1.34 -5.72
C ARG A 101 -7.89 2.07 -4.45
N ASP A 102 -8.05 1.30 -3.37
CA ASP A 102 -8.46 1.77 -2.05
C ASP A 102 -7.98 0.78 -0.97
N LEU A 103 -8.24 1.09 0.30
CA LEU A 103 -7.90 0.22 1.42
C LEU A 103 -8.66 -1.11 1.38
N GLY A 104 -9.88 -1.15 0.86
CA GLY A 104 -10.67 -2.38 0.80
C GLY A 104 -10.05 -3.41 -0.13
N ASP A 105 -9.67 -2.99 -1.33
CA ASP A 105 -8.93 -3.81 -2.30
C ASP A 105 -7.58 -4.27 -1.71
N PHE A 106 -6.88 -3.43 -0.94
CA PHE A 106 -5.65 -3.83 -0.25
C PHE A 106 -5.89 -4.89 0.84
N LEU A 107 -6.96 -4.76 1.63
CA LEU A 107 -7.32 -5.78 2.63
C LEU A 107 -7.63 -7.14 1.98
N TRP A 108 -8.31 -7.14 0.83
CA TRP A 108 -8.59 -8.37 0.10
C TRP A 108 -7.34 -8.98 -0.55
N MET A 109 -6.38 -8.16 -0.98
CA MET A 109 -5.07 -8.64 -1.42
C MET A 109 -4.36 -9.40 -0.29
N LEU A 110 -4.32 -8.84 0.92
CA LEU A 110 -3.75 -9.52 2.09
C LEU A 110 -4.56 -10.77 2.48
N ALA A 111 -5.90 -10.71 2.42
CA ALA A 111 -6.78 -11.84 2.69
C ALA A 111 -6.56 -13.02 1.75
N ASN A 112 -6.22 -12.73 0.49
CA ASN A 112 -5.81 -13.74 -0.48
C ASN A 112 -4.44 -14.36 -0.13
N GLY A 113 -3.71 -13.89 0.88
CA GLY A 113 -2.37 -14.38 1.22
C GLY A 113 -1.29 -13.84 0.28
N SER A 114 -1.50 -12.64 -0.28
CA SER A 114 -0.51 -11.96 -1.11
C SER A 114 -0.07 -10.66 -0.46
N GLY A 115 1.22 -10.51 -0.23
CA GLY A 115 1.80 -9.23 0.16
C GLY A 115 1.98 -8.28 -1.03
N PRO A 116 2.45 -7.05 -0.77
CA PRO A 116 2.73 -6.03 -1.78
C PRO A 116 3.70 -6.51 -2.87
N THR A 117 4.82 -7.11 -2.45
CA THR A 117 5.85 -7.63 -3.37
C THR A 117 5.31 -8.81 -4.17
N GLU A 118 4.69 -9.79 -3.50
CA GLU A 118 4.14 -10.97 -4.18
C GLU A 118 3.03 -10.62 -5.15
N ALA A 119 2.21 -9.60 -4.85
CA ALA A 119 1.18 -9.13 -5.76
C ALA A 119 1.79 -8.62 -7.07
N LEU A 120 2.96 -7.99 -7.01
CA LEU A 120 3.65 -7.44 -8.19
C LEU A 120 4.42 -8.50 -8.97
N GLU A 121 5.15 -9.37 -8.28
CA GLU A 121 6.00 -10.38 -8.90
C GLU A 121 5.22 -11.61 -9.37
N GLU A 122 4.23 -12.04 -8.59
CA GLU A 122 3.46 -13.27 -8.82
C GLU A 122 1.94 -13.05 -8.64
N PRO A 123 1.29 -12.11 -9.36
CA PRO A 123 -0.12 -11.75 -9.14
C PRO A 123 -1.12 -12.91 -9.25
N GLY A 124 -0.76 -13.96 -9.99
CA GLY A 124 -1.57 -15.16 -10.20
C GLY A 124 -1.19 -16.35 -9.31
N ARG A 125 -0.29 -16.15 -8.34
CA ARG A 125 0.13 -17.21 -7.42
C ARG A 125 -1.08 -17.74 -6.66
N VAL A 126 -1.20 -19.06 -6.65
CA VAL A 126 -2.23 -19.73 -5.85
C VAL A 126 -1.72 -19.77 -4.40
N THR A 127 -2.48 -19.12 -3.54
CA THR A 127 -2.21 -18.99 -2.11
C THR A 127 -3.42 -19.50 -1.33
N GLU A 128 -3.19 -19.97 -0.11
CA GLU A 128 -4.28 -20.31 0.80
C GLU A 128 -4.73 -19.02 1.50
N PRO A 129 -6.01 -18.62 1.38
CA PRO A 129 -6.52 -17.44 2.07
C PRO A 129 -6.33 -17.59 3.59
N ASN A 130 -5.92 -16.50 4.25
CA ASN A 130 -5.78 -16.50 5.70
C ASN A 130 -7.10 -16.06 6.36
N GLU A 131 -7.68 -16.93 7.20
CA GLU A 131 -8.96 -16.69 7.87
C GLU A 131 -9.00 -15.39 8.68
N ALA A 132 -7.90 -15.04 9.37
CA ALA A 132 -7.84 -13.82 10.18
C ALA A 132 -7.87 -12.57 9.30
N PHE A 133 -7.13 -12.58 8.19
CA PHE A 133 -7.13 -11.49 7.22
C PHE A 133 -8.47 -11.39 6.48
N CYS A 134 -9.05 -12.53 6.11
CA CYS A 134 -10.39 -12.60 5.51
C CYS A 134 -11.45 -11.99 6.44
N ALA A 135 -11.38 -12.25 7.75
CA ALA A 135 -12.31 -11.68 8.72
C ALA A 135 -12.22 -10.15 8.78
N VAL A 136 -11.02 -9.58 8.71
CA VAL A 136 -10.83 -8.11 8.65
C VAL A 136 -11.33 -7.56 7.32
N ALA A 137 -10.99 -8.18 6.19
CA ALA A 137 -11.43 -7.75 4.87
C ALA A 137 -12.96 -7.76 4.74
N GLU A 138 -13.63 -8.83 5.20
CA GLU A 138 -15.09 -8.93 5.17
C GLU A 138 -15.76 -7.89 6.08
N LYS A 139 -15.17 -7.61 7.25
CA LYS A 139 -15.68 -6.60 8.19
C LYS A 139 -15.66 -5.19 7.61
N TYR A 140 -14.61 -4.82 6.88
CA TYR A 140 -14.38 -3.45 6.42
C TYR A 140 -14.67 -3.21 4.93
N ALA A 141 -14.67 -4.26 4.12
CA ALA A 141 -14.93 -4.23 2.68
C ALA A 141 -15.77 -5.46 2.24
N PRO A 142 -17.00 -5.63 2.77
CA PRO A 142 -17.82 -6.81 2.52
C PRO A 142 -18.07 -7.02 1.02
N GLY A 143 -17.97 -8.27 0.56
CA GLY A 143 -18.18 -8.63 -0.84
C GLY A 143 -17.09 -8.17 -1.82
N GLY A 144 -15.94 -7.70 -1.31
CA GLY A 144 -14.80 -7.26 -2.12
C GLY A 144 -13.85 -8.36 -2.59
N GLY A 145 -14.15 -9.63 -2.32
CA GLY A 145 -13.30 -10.83 -2.54
C GLY A 145 -12.93 -11.15 -3.98
N ARG A 146 -12.18 -10.23 -4.61
CA ARG A 146 -11.55 -10.37 -5.92
C ARG A 146 -10.19 -11.03 -5.76
N ALA A 147 -9.74 -11.71 -6.82
CA ALA A 147 -8.39 -12.25 -6.88
C ALA A 147 -7.34 -11.12 -6.91
N THR A 148 -6.16 -11.36 -6.34
CA THR A 148 -5.04 -10.39 -6.32
C THR A 148 -4.70 -9.86 -7.71
N ALA A 149 -4.62 -10.73 -8.73
CA ALA A 149 -4.39 -10.32 -10.11
C ALA A 149 -5.44 -9.33 -10.63
N GLU A 150 -6.71 -9.53 -10.27
CA GLU A 150 -7.81 -8.64 -10.68
C GLU A 150 -7.69 -7.29 -9.97
N ILE A 151 -7.45 -7.30 -8.65
CA ILE A 151 -7.23 -6.09 -7.85
C ILE A 151 -6.10 -5.24 -8.45
N LEU A 152 -4.94 -5.87 -8.71
CA LEU A 152 -3.78 -5.20 -9.28
C LEU A 152 -4.08 -4.63 -10.68
N ALA A 153 -4.74 -5.42 -11.54
CA ALA A 153 -5.08 -5.00 -12.89
C ALA A 153 -6.04 -3.80 -12.88
N MET A 154 -7.03 -3.81 -11.99
CA MET A 154 -7.96 -2.69 -11.81
C MET A 154 -7.25 -1.44 -11.31
N ALA A 155 -6.37 -1.58 -10.31
CA ALA A 155 -5.57 -0.48 -9.77
C ALA A 155 -4.69 0.18 -10.84
N LYS A 156 -3.93 -0.62 -11.60
CA LYS A 156 -3.09 -0.12 -12.70
C LYS A 156 -3.90 0.53 -13.81
N LYS A 157 -5.11 0.02 -14.09
CA LYS A 157 -6.00 0.60 -15.10
C LYS A 157 -6.57 1.95 -14.67
N GLU A 158 -6.91 2.09 -13.39
CA GLU A 158 -7.50 3.32 -12.85
C GLU A 158 -6.46 4.43 -12.64
N TYR A 159 -5.25 4.04 -12.25
CA TYR A 159 -4.15 4.96 -11.95
C TYR A 159 -2.89 4.66 -12.80
N PRO A 160 -2.97 4.72 -14.13
CA PRO A 160 -1.84 4.35 -15.02
C PRO A 160 -0.67 5.34 -14.95
N GLY A 161 -0.89 6.53 -14.38
CA GLY A 161 0.07 7.63 -14.37
C GLY A 161 1.02 7.66 -13.17
N PHE A 162 0.90 6.75 -12.20
CA PHE A 162 1.66 6.85 -10.95
C PHE A 162 3.18 6.83 -11.14
N ALA A 163 3.71 5.83 -11.87
CA ALA A 163 5.16 5.72 -12.10
C ALA A 163 5.71 6.97 -12.79
N ARG A 164 5.04 7.40 -13.88
CA ARG A 164 5.37 8.63 -14.59
C ARG A 164 5.33 9.86 -13.70
N TYR A 165 4.34 9.96 -12.82
CA TYR A 165 4.19 11.07 -11.88
C TYR A 165 5.41 11.17 -10.94
N VAL A 166 5.93 10.04 -10.44
CA VAL A 166 7.16 10.02 -9.63
C VAL A 166 8.40 10.28 -10.48
N GLU A 167 8.50 9.68 -11.67
CA GLU A 167 9.62 9.91 -12.60
C GLU A 167 9.77 11.38 -13.00
N GLU A 168 8.66 12.11 -13.19
CA GLU A 168 8.66 13.55 -13.50
C GLU A 168 9.21 14.40 -12.33
N LEU A 169 9.31 13.84 -11.12
CA LEU A 169 9.92 14.46 -9.95
C LEU A 169 11.42 14.13 -9.82
N CYS A 170 11.96 13.19 -10.59
CA CYS A 170 13.36 12.80 -10.49
C CYS A 170 14.31 13.84 -11.12
N ARG A 171 15.55 13.93 -10.59
CA ARG A 171 16.58 14.88 -11.07
C ARG A 171 17.99 14.30 -11.14
#